data_AF-T4VKL8-F1
#
_entry.id   AF-T4VKL8-F1
#
_cell.length_a   1.000
_cell.length_b   1.000
_cell.length_c   1.000
_cell.angle_alpha   90.00
_cell.angle_beta   90.00
_cell.angle_gamma   90.00
#
_symmetry.space_group_name_H-M   'P 1'
#
loop_
_entity.id
_entity.type
_entity.pdbx_description
1 polymer ?
#
loop_
_entity_poly.entity_id
_entity_poly.type
_entity_poly.pdbx_seq_one_letter_code
_entity_poly.pdbx_strand_id
1 'polypeptide(L)'
;MGIGPSTKETSLHHFRDPLLDIVSNDKDIDLLGIVVVGTPQDNKEKEFVGQRTAAWLEAMRADGVIISCDGWGNSHVDYANTIEEIGKREIPVVGLTFNGTQAKFVVTNKYMDTIVDFNKSDKGIETEVVGENTVSELDAKKSLALLKLKMQRNNKK
;
A
#
# COMPACT_ATOMS: atom_id res chain seq x y z
N MET A 1 -12.22 11.38 7.58
CA MET A 1 -12.22 10.32 8.61
C MET A 1 -10.77 9.86 8.76
N GLY A 2 -10.33 9.50 9.97
CA GLY A 2 -8.92 9.48 10.37
C GLY A 2 -8.37 8.09 10.71
N ILE A 3 -7.30 8.05 11.49
CA ILE A 3 -6.70 6.83 12.06
C ILE A 3 -7.55 6.40 13.27
N GLY A 4 -8.02 5.14 13.27
CA GLY A 4 -8.85 4.57 14.33
C GLY A 4 -8.04 3.70 15.31
N PRO A 5 -8.61 3.28 16.45
CA PRO A 5 -7.89 2.47 17.42
C PRO A 5 -7.48 1.09 16.88
N SER A 6 -8.22 0.53 15.92
CA SER A 6 -7.83 -0.74 15.29
C SER A 6 -6.70 -0.64 14.28
N THR A 7 -6.52 0.53 13.67
CA THR A 7 -5.41 0.81 12.74
C THR A 7 -4.18 1.36 13.47
N LYS A 8 -4.24 1.53 14.80
CA LYS A 8 -3.08 2.01 15.56
C LYS A 8 -1.97 0.98 15.50
N GLU A 9 -1.03 1.25 14.61
CA GLU A 9 0.27 0.64 14.61
C GLU A 9 0.98 1.01 15.91
N THR A 10 1.19 -0.01 16.74
CA THR A 10 1.91 0.17 18.00
C THR A 10 3.37 0.42 17.68
N SER A 11 4.11 1.09 18.58
CA SER A 11 5.56 1.22 18.42
C SER A 11 6.23 -0.13 18.18
N LEU A 12 5.71 -1.20 18.83
CA LEU A 12 6.16 -2.57 18.60
C LEU A 12 6.00 -3.01 17.15
N HIS A 13 4.86 -2.71 16.51
CA HIS A 13 4.63 -3.07 15.12
C HIS A 13 5.53 -2.28 14.17
N HIS A 14 5.73 -0.98 14.40
CA HIS A 14 6.70 -0.20 13.61
C HIS A 14 8.14 -0.74 13.70
N PHE A 15 8.57 -1.22 14.87
CA PHE A 15 9.89 -1.85 15.03
C PHE A 15 9.95 -3.29 14.52
N ARG A 16 8.80 -3.93 14.31
CA ARG A 16 8.66 -5.32 13.84
C ARG A 16 7.71 -5.37 12.65
N ASP A 17 7.98 -4.52 11.67
CA ASP A 17 7.12 -4.37 10.50
C ASP A 17 7.12 -5.69 9.68
N PRO A 18 5.99 -6.39 9.57
CA PRO A 18 5.94 -7.68 8.90
C PRO A 18 6.17 -7.56 7.39
N LEU A 19 5.84 -6.41 6.78
CA LEU A 19 6.07 -6.20 5.36
C LEU A 19 7.57 -6.10 5.09
N LEU A 20 8.28 -5.30 5.89
CA LEU A 20 9.71 -5.13 5.76
C LEU A 20 10.46 -6.42 6.09
N ASP A 21 10.06 -7.14 7.14
CA ASP A 21 10.68 -8.42 7.51
C ASP A 21 10.54 -9.46 6.39
N ILE A 22 9.35 -9.58 5.78
CA ILE A 22 9.12 -10.51 4.67
C ILE A 22 9.85 -10.09 3.39
N VAL A 23 9.80 -8.81 3.02
CA VAL A 23 10.41 -8.32 1.78
C VAL A 23 11.94 -8.35 1.85
N SER A 24 12.53 -7.96 2.99
CA SER A 24 14.00 -7.91 3.15
C SER A 24 14.67 -9.28 3.27
N ASN A 25 13.93 -10.31 3.71
CA ASN A 25 14.43 -11.68 3.83
C ASN A 25 14.10 -12.58 2.62
N ASP A 26 13.39 -12.07 1.63
CA ASP A 26 13.06 -12.84 0.43
C ASP A 26 14.30 -13.08 -0.43
N LYS A 27 14.40 -14.26 -1.05
CA LYS A 27 15.58 -14.67 -1.83
C LYS A 27 15.48 -14.39 -3.33
N ASP A 28 14.29 -14.05 -3.83
CA ASP A 28 14.06 -13.86 -5.26
C ASP A 28 14.01 -12.37 -5.65
N ILE A 29 13.97 -11.45 -4.66
CA ILE A 29 13.94 -10.01 -4.88
C ILE A 29 14.93 -9.30 -3.95
N ASP A 30 15.37 -8.13 -4.37
CA ASP A 30 16.16 -7.23 -3.54
C ASP A 30 15.28 -6.05 -3.08
N LEU A 31 15.33 -5.72 -1.79
CA LEU A 31 14.70 -4.51 -1.28
C LEU A 31 15.48 -3.27 -1.76
N LEU A 32 14.94 -2.59 -2.77
CA LEU A 32 15.55 -1.40 -3.36
C LEU A 32 15.55 -0.18 -2.41
N GLY A 33 14.49 0.01 -1.65
CA GLY A 33 14.36 1.14 -0.71
C GLY A 33 12.95 1.31 -0.15
N ILE A 34 12.83 2.25 0.79
CA ILE A 34 11.57 2.63 1.44
C ILE A 34 11.32 4.11 1.14
N VAL A 35 10.13 4.44 0.64
CA VAL A 35 9.70 5.83 0.39
C VAL A 35 8.54 6.14 1.34
N VAL A 36 8.71 7.17 2.16
CA VAL A 36 7.65 7.67 3.02
C VAL A 36 6.91 8.79 2.27
N VAL A 37 5.66 8.55 1.93
CA VAL A 37 4.81 9.52 1.23
C VAL A 37 3.97 10.28 2.26
N GLY A 38 4.01 11.61 2.19
CA GLY A 38 3.16 12.45 3.03
C GLY A 38 1.68 12.29 2.68
N THR A 39 0.80 12.53 3.66
CA THR A 39 -0.67 12.46 3.52
C THR A 39 -1.25 13.88 3.58
N PRO A 40 -1.10 14.71 2.51
CA PRO A 40 -1.55 16.09 2.54
C PRO A 40 -3.07 16.17 2.57
N GLN A 41 -3.57 17.27 3.14
CA GLN A 41 -5.01 17.51 3.21
C GLN A 41 -5.59 18.07 1.90
N ASP A 42 -4.86 18.99 1.24
CA ASP A 42 -5.29 19.64 0.01
C ASP A 42 -5.14 18.72 -1.21
N ASN A 43 -6.11 18.74 -2.11
CA ASN A 43 -6.14 17.86 -3.29
C ASN A 43 -4.96 18.09 -4.25
N LYS A 44 -4.54 19.34 -4.46
CA LYS A 44 -3.40 19.64 -5.34
C LYS A 44 -2.11 19.04 -4.79
N GLU A 45 -1.96 19.10 -3.48
CA GLU A 45 -0.82 18.49 -2.80
C GLU A 45 -0.90 16.96 -2.85
N LYS A 46 -2.09 16.35 -2.77
CA LYS A 46 -2.28 14.90 -2.97
C LYS A 46 -1.82 14.44 -4.36
N GLU A 47 -2.14 15.21 -5.39
CA GLU A 47 -1.66 14.95 -6.75
C GLU A 47 -0.14 15.14 -6.85
N PHE A 48 0.38 16.22 -6.26
CA PHE A 48 1.81 16.54 -6.28
C PHE A 48 2.64 15.41 -5.63
N VAL A 49 2.29 14.95 -4.42
CA VAL A 49 3.06 13.89 -3.74
C VAL A 49 3.04 12.57 -4.52
N GLY A 50 1.91 12.23 -5.16
CA GLY A 50 1.82 11.04 -6.01
C GLY A 50 2.73 11.13 -7.23
N GLN A 51 2.72 12.27 -7.94
CA GLN A 51 3.59 12.50 -9.10
C GLN A 51 5.08 12.47 -8.73
N ARG A 52 5.45 13.09 -7.61
CA ARG A 52 6.85 13.12 -7.13
C ARG A 52 7.34 11.73 -6.72
N THR A 53 6.49 10.98 -6.01
CA THR A 53 6.79 9.60 -5.62
C THR A 53 7.02 8.72 -6.85
N ALA A 54 6.11 8.78 -7.83
CA ALA A 54 6.24 7.99 -9.05
C ALA A 54 7.48 8.35 -9.88
N ALA A 55 7.83 9.64 -9.95
CA ALA A 55 9.06 10.10 -10.61
C ALA A 55 10.34 9.57 -9.92
N TRP A 56 10.35 9.46 -8.58
CA TRP A 56 11.47 8.85 -7.86
C TRP A 56 11.58 7.36 -8.13
N LEU A 57 10.46 6.63 -8.10
CA LEU A 57 10.45 5.19 -8.35
C LEU A 57 10.93 4.85 -9.76
N GLU A 58 10.54 5.64 -10.76
CA GLU A 58 11.04 5.53 -12.13
C GLU A 58 12.54 5.84 -12.23
N ALA A 59 13.01 6.91 -11.60
CA ALA A 59 14.43 7.26 -11.59
C ALA A 59 15.30 6.21 -10.88
N MET A 60 14.76 5.57 -9.85
CA MET A 60 15.39 4.43 -9.16
C MET A 60 15.31 3.12 -9.96
N ARG A 61 14.53 3.11 -11.05
CA ARG A 61 14.30 1.94 -11.92
C ARG A 61 13.70 0.77 -11.13
N ALA A 62 12.71 1.08 -10.28
CA ALA A 62 12.02 0.07 -9.50
C ALA A 62 11.26 -0.93 -10.41
N ASP A 63 11.56 -2.21 -10.28
CA ASP A 63 10.89 -3.27 -11.04
C ASP A 63 9.45 -3.54 -10.55
N GLY A 64 9.14 -3.12 -9.33
CA GLY A 64 7.82 -3.29 -8.71
C GLY A 64 7.72 -2.58 -7.37
N VAL A 65 6.49 -2.25 -6.95
CA VAL A 65 6.20 -1.45 -5.75
C VAL A 65 5.08 -2.08 -4.93
N ILE A 66 5.28 -2.16 -3.61
CA ILE A 66 4.20 -2.34 -2.64
C ILE A 66 3.94 -0.97 -2.01
N ILE A 67 2.70 -0.49 -2.07
CA ILE A 67 2.27 0.73 -1.40
C ILE A 67 1.32 0.38 -0.26
N SER A 68 1.65 0.81 0.96
CA SER A 68 0.77 0.66 2.12
C SER A 68 0.07 1.96 2.49
N CYS A 69 -1.14 1.86 3.03
CA CYS A 69 -1.86 2.98 3.62
C CYS A 69 -2.57 2.55 4.90
N ASP A 70 -2.28 3.24 6.00
CA ASP A 70 -2.87 2.98 7.32
C ASP A 70 -4.07 3.90 7.60
N GLY A 71 -4.23 4.94 6.78
CA GLY A 71 -5.33 5.89 6.86
C GLY A 71 -6.55 5.43 6.06
N TRP A 72 -7.74 5.83 6.51
CA TRP A 72 -8.99 5.49 5.84
C TRP A 72 -9.79 6.74 5.43
N GLY A 73 -10.40 6.71 4.25
CA GLY A 73 -11.23 7.82 3.76
C GLY A 73 -10.42 8.85 2.96
N ASN A 74 -10.10 10.02 3.53
CA ASN A 74 -9.41 11.08 2.77
C ASN A 74 -7.99 10.66 2.34
N SER A 75 -7.32 9.85 3.17
CA SER A 75 -6.00 9.27 2.85
C SER A 75 -6.05 8.29 1.67
N HIS A 76 -7.22 7.72 1.36
CA HIS A 76 -7.34 6.87 0.18
C HIS A 76 -7.28 7.65 -1.13
N VAL A 77 -7.47 8.97 -1.11
CA VAL A 77 -7.38 9.80 -2.31
C VAL A 77 -5.92 9.93 -2.76
N ASP A 78 -5.00 10.23 -1.84
CA ASP A 78 -3.56 10.24 -2.15
C ASP A 78 -3.02 8.85 -2.46
N TYR A 79 -3.45 7.81 -1.74
CA TYR A 79 -3.13 6.42 -2.06
C TYR A 79 -3.54 6.03 -3.48
N ALA A 80 -4.78 6.32 -3.87
CA ALA A 80 -5.28 6.03 -5.22
C ALA A 80 -4.52 6.82 -6.29
N ASN A 81 -4.31 8.13 -6.07
CA ASN A 81 -3.55 8.98 -6.99
C ASN A 81 -2.11 8.51 -7.15
N THR A 82 -1.46 8.08 -6.06
CA THR A 82 -0.09 7.56 -6.09
C THR A 82 -0.02 6.26 -6.88
N ILE A 83 -0.97 5.33 -6.68
CA ILE A 83 -1.08 4.11 -7.49
C ILE A 83 -1.27 4.44 -8.97
N GLU A 84 -2.08 5.45 -9.28
CA GLU A 84 -2.30 5.88 -10.67
C GLU A 84 -1.01 6.37 -11.33
N GLU A 85 -0.27 7.23 -10.63
CA GLU A 85 0.96 7.82 -11.15
C GLU A 85 2.09 6.78 -11.30
N ILE A 86 2.16 5.80 -10.40
CA ILE A 86 3.08 4.65 -10.52
C ILE A 86 2.69 3.80 -11.74
N GLY A 87 1.40 3.46 -11.86
CA GLY A 87 0.91 2.62 -12.95
C GLY A 87 1.03 3.28 -14.33
N LYS A 88 0.90 4.60 -14.43
CA LYS A 88 1.15 5.37 -15.67
C LYS A 88 2.60 5.25 -16.17
N ARG A 89 3.55 4.97 -15.28
CA ARG A 89 4.97 4.74 -15.60
C ARG A 89 5.30 3.27 -15.83
N GLU A 90 4.27 2.44 -15.99
CA GLU A 90 4.38 1.00 -16.28
C GLU A 90 5.11 0.20 -15.19
N ILE A 91 5.16 0.74 -13.96
CA ILE A 91 5.72 0.05 -12.79
C ILE A 91 4.62 -0.82 -12.15
N PRO A 92 4.82 -2.14 -12.03
CA PRO A 92 3.91 -3.03 -11.33
C PRO A 92 3.69 -2.58 -9.88
N VAL A 93 2.43 -2.41 -9.49
CA VAL A 93 2.07 -1.95 -8.14
C VAL A 93 1.07 -2.90 -7.48
N VAL A 94 1.30 -3.19 -6.20
CA VAL A 94 0.36 -3.88 -5.30
C VAL A 94 0.06 -2.97 -4.12
N GLY A 95 -1.22 -2.77 -3.88
CA GLY A 95 -1.71 -2.00 -2.76
C GLY A 95 -1.93 -2.84 -1.50
N LEU A 96 -1.69 -2.27 -0.33
CA LEU A 96 -1.94 -2.88 0.97
C LEU A 96 -2.65 -1.85 1.87
N THR A 97 -3.92 -2.05 2.17
CA THR A 97 -4.71 -1.10 2.99
C THR A 97 -5.80 -1.82 3.74
N PHE A 98 -6.24 -1.27 4.86
CA PHE A 98 -7.53 -1.61 5.43
C PHE A 98 -8.63 -0.97 4.57
N ASN A 99 -9.51 -1.81 4.00
CA ASN A 99 -10.70 -1.35 3.27
C ASN A 99 -11.98 -1.94 3.87
N GLY A 100 -11.99 -3.26 4.11
CA GLY A 100 -13.12 -3.98 4.66
C GLY A 100 -14.39 -3.90 3.80
N THR A 101 -15.55 -4.06 4.45
CA THR A 101 -16.90 -3.93 3.91
C THR A 101 -17.56 -2.60 4.29
N GLN A 102 -16.94 -1.83 5.19
CA GLN A 102 -17.53 -0.62 5.78
C GLN A 102 -17.79 0.50 4.76
N ALA A 103 -16.88 0.70 3.81
CA ALA A 103 -17.08 1.63 2.70
C ALA A 103 -16.30 1.19 1.46
N LYS A 104 -16.65 1.81 0.34
CA LYS A 104 -15.87 1.72 -0.89
C LYS A 104 -14.87 2.86 -0.94
N PHE A 105 -13.79 2.68 -1.70
CA PHE A 105 -12.90 3.78 -2.04
C PHE A 105 -13.69 4.95 -2.65
N VAL A 106 -13.40 6.16 -2.16
CA VAL A 106 -14.00 7.40 -2.66
C VAL A 106 -13.59 7.65 -4.12
N VAL A 107 -12.37 7.27 -4.46
CA VAL A 107 -11.80 7.35 -5.81
C VAL A 107 -11.13 6.03 -6.16
N THR A 108 -11.27 5.60 -7.41
CA THR A 108 -10.60 4.41 -7.95
C THR A 108 -10.04 4.71 -9.33
N ASN A 109 -9.04 3.93 -9.75
CA ASN A 109 -8.49 3.99 -11.09
C ASN A 109 -8.15 2.58 -11.60
N LYS A 110 -7.81 2.46 -12.89
CA LYS A 110 -7.54 1.18 -13.55
C LYS A 110 -6.30 0.44 -13.04
N TYR A 111 -5.42 1.10 -12.29
CA TYR A 111 -4.18 0.53 -11.73
C TYR A 111 -4.37 0.01 -10.29
N MET A 112 -5.53 0.26 -9.69
CA MET A 112 -5.94 -0.31 -8.39
C MET A 112 -6.52 -1.72 -8.56
N ASP A 113 -5.95 -2.52 -9.45
CA ASP A 113 -6.41 -3.87 -9.81
C ASP A 113 -5.91 -4.96 -8.84
N THR A 114 -5.00 -4.62 -7.92
CA THR A 114 -4.44 -5.56 -6.96
C THR A 114 -4.25 -4.88 -5.61
N ILE A 115 -5.23 -5.03 -4.73
CA ILE A 115 -5.20 -4.51 -3.36
C ILE A 115 -5.39 -5.67 -2.40
N VAL A 116 -4.46 -5.82 -1.46
CA VAL A 116 -4.55 -6.73 -0.33
C VAL A 116 -5.23 -5.98 0.81
N ASP A 117 -6.42 -6.44 1.18
CA ASP A 117 -7.13 -5.94 2.34
C ASP A 117 -6.57 -6.60 3.61
N PHE A 118 -6.18 -5.78 4.58
CA PHE A 118 -5.68 -6.24 5.86
C PHE A 118 -6.69 -6.05 7.02
N ASN A 119 -8.00 -6.00 6.75
CA ASN A 119 -8.99 -6.15 7.82
C ASN A 119 -9.01 -7.57 8.41
N LYS A 120 -9.01 -7.68 9.75
CA LYS A 120 -9.10 -8.97 10.50
C LYS A 120 -10.42 -9.09 11.25
N SER A 121 -11.21 -8.03 11.30
CA SER A 121 -12.50 -8.06 11.98
C SER A 121 -13.46 -8.98 11.22
N ASP A 122 -14.23 -9.80 11.95
CA ASP A 122 -15.23 -10.69 11.34
C ASP A 122 -16.28 -9.93 10.52
N LYS A 123 -16.55 -8.67 10.90
CA LYS A 123 -17.55 -7.81 10.26
C LYS A 123 -17.01 -7.05 9.05
N GLY A 124 -15.70 -7.02 8.82
CA GLY A 124 -15.10 -6.20 7.76
C GLY A 124 -15.09 -4.70 8.06
N ILE A 125 -15.08 -4.28 9.32
CA ILE A 125 -15.21 -2.87 9.69
C ILE A 125 -14.05 -2.39 10.56
N GLU A 126 -13.94 -1.08 10.74
CA GLU A 126 -13.08 -0.47 11.74
C GLU A 126 -13.68 -0.79 13.10
N THR A 127 -12.84 -1.35 13.97
CA THR A 127 -13.20 -1.67 15.33
C THR A 127 -12.35 -0.83 16.27
N GLU A 128 -12.70 -0.76 17.54
CA GLU A 128 -11.85 -0.09 18.53
C GLU A 128 -10.81 -1.07 19.13
N VAL A 129 -10.55 -2.19 18.43
CA VAL A 129 -9.69 -3.28 18.91
C VAL A 129 -8.34 -3.23 18.21
N VAL A 130 -7.28 -2.99 18.98
CA VAL A 130 -5.90 -2.85 18.49
C VAL A 130 -5.47 -4.09 17.70
N GLY A 131 -4.89 -3.86 16.52
CA GLY A 131 -4.29 -4.89 15.68
C GLY A 131 -5.25 -5.56 14.69
N GLU A 132 -6.56 -5.28 14.77
CA GLU A 132 -7.52 -5.83 13.81
C GLU A 132 -7.42 -5.20 12.42
N ASN A 133 -6.82 -4.01 12.28
CA ASN A 133 -6.58 -3.35 11.01
C ASN A 133 -5.12 -2.99 10.84
N THR A 134 -4.28 -4.00 11.09
CA THR A 134 -2.82 -3.92 10.99
C THR A 134 -2.30 -5.01 10.04
N VAL A 135 -1.18 -4.73 9.38
CA VAL A 135 -0.51 -5.69 8.50
C VAL A 135 -0.03 -6.90 9.30
N SER A 136 -0.38 -8.10 8.84
CA SER A 136 0.17 -9.36 9.35
C SER A 136 1.19 -9.96 8.38
N GLU A 137 1.95 -10.94 8.87
CA GLU A 137 2.89 -11.71 8.06
C GLU A 137 2.22 -12.35 6.83
N LEU A 138 0.96 -12.81 6.97
CA LEU A 138 0.21 -13.41 5.87
C LEU A 138 -0.11 -12.37 4.79
N ASP A 139 -0.45 -11.14 5.17
CA ASP A 139 -0.76 -10.08 4.21
C ASP A 139 0.50 -9.63 3.48
N ALA A 140 1.61 -9.48 4.20
CA ALA A 140 2.92 -9.20 3.63
C ALA A 140 3.33 -10.25 2.59
N LYS A 141 3.21 -11.55 2.92
CA LYS A 141 3.48 -12.65 1.99
C LYS A 141 2.57 -12.63 0.76
N LYS A 142 1.28 -12.35 0.95
CA LYS A 142 0.32 -12.22 -0.17
C LYS A 142 0.70 -11.05 -1.08
N SER A 143 0.99 -9.89 -0.51
CA SER A 143 1.39 -8.69 -1.27
C SER A 143 2.64 -8.94 -2.09
N LEU A 144 3.66 -9.54 -1.48
CA LEU A 144 4.90 -9.88 -2.17
C LEU A 144 4.69 -10.91 -3.29
N ALA A 145 3.93 -11.98 -3.03
CA ALA A 145 3.62 -12.99 -4.04
C ALA A 145 2.85 -12.39 -5.24
N LEU A 146 1.86 -11.54 -4.96
CA LEU A 146 1.10 -10.84 -6.01
C LEU A 146 2.00 -9.89 -6.81
N LEU A 147 2.92 -9.19 -6.16
CA LEU A 147 3.85 -8.28 -6.84
C LEU A 147 4.76 -9.08 -7.78
N LYS A 148 5.38 -10.17 -7.30
CA LYS A 148 6.20 -11.08 -8.12
C LYS A 148 5.44 -11.56 -9.36
N LEU A 149 4.17 -11.96 -9.20
CA LEU A 149 3.32 -12.37 -10.33
C LEU A 149 3.08 -11.24 -11.33
N LYS A 150 2.86 -10.00 -10.86
CA LYS A 150 2.70 -8.83 -11.75
C LYS A 150 4.00 -8.49 -12.48
N MET A 151 5.14 -8.50 -11.79
CA MET A 151 6.46 -8.28 -12.40
C MET A 151 6.75 -9.30 -13.50
N GLN A 152 6.50 -10.59 -13.24
CA GLN A 152 6.68 -11.65 -14.24
C GLN A 152 5.79 -11.48 -15.48
N ARG A 153 4.55 -10.99 -15.31
CA ARG A 153 3.65 -10.70 -16.43
C ARG A 153 4.11 -9.50 -17.24
N ASN A 154 4.70 -8.50 -16.58
CA ASN A 154 5.20 -7.30 -17.24
C ASN A 154 6.43 -7.61 -18.10
N ASN A 155 7.36 -8.43 -17.58
CA ASN A 155 8.56 -8.86 -18.31
C ASN A 155 8.28 -9.74 -19.55
N LYS A 156 7.05 -10.21 -19.72
CA LYS A 156 6.61 -11.00 -20.88
C LYS A 156 5.94 -10.16 -21.97
N LYS A 157 5.72 -8.86 -21.74
CA LYS A 157 5.23 -7.92 -22.74
C LYS A 157 6.41 -7.30 -23.50
#